data_AF-A0A947K067-F1
#
_entry.id   AF-A0A947K067-F1
#
_cell.length_a   1.000
_cell.length_b   1.000
_cell.length_c   1.000
_cell.angle_alpha   90.00
_cell.angle_beta   90.00
_cell.angle_gamma   90.00
#
_symmetry.space_group_name_H-M   'P 1'
#
loop_
_entity.id
_entity.type
_entity.pdbx_description
1 polymer ?
#
loop_
_entity_poly.entity_id
_entity_poly.type
_entity_poly.pdbx_seq_one_letter_code
_entity_poly.pdbx_strand_id
1 'polypeptide(L)'
;MKTPVSQKVAQHLSTARRTTVLPPRVLDSLAQANIRFSYTRDLRRANSNQNFTRLFQNDPRLVRREIVNWNLAEKEDKASPNYMPDEQTSVHLTMLFDAADKNTFCNLANPEAMDYLTDAHSRFFRFMRVRDFESVSLHLGFAAEELTKDPLDLHSVPQSKVLSRLEMMAHTLYSLLGLKRNLDEVGYSGKLLIETLDYQVDRVGEEDVSAYEHITDPGFLAEVLGRTGYGLLFDAAHLLISAENMGYAGHLQYVEAMLGGKGEDLHEIHLAVP
;
A
#
# COMPACT_ATOMS: atom_id res chain seq x y z
N MET A 1 22.27 -8.42 27.02
CA MET A 1 21.16 -8.95 26.20
C MET A 1 20.68 -7.81 25.31
N LYS A 2 20.76 -7.97 23.98
CA LYS A 2 20.21 -6.97 23.03
C LYS A 2 18.69 -7.07 23.09
N THR A 3 17.99 -5.95 23.28
CA THR A 3 16.53 -5.88 23.10
C THR A 3 16.18 -6.38 21.70
N PRO A 4 15.24 -7.34 21.54
CA PRO A 4 14.78 -7.78 20.23
C PRO A 4 14.38 -6.55 19.39
N VAL A 5 14.74 -6.54 18.10
CA VAL A 5 14.39 -5.46 17.17
C VAL A 5 12.88 -5.21 17.20
N SER A 6 12.07 -6.27 17.28
CA SER A 6 10.61 -6.20 17.43
C SER A 6 10.12 -5.43 18.67
N GLN A 7 10.85 -5.45 19.81
CA GLN A 7 10.50 -4.65 20.99
C GLN A 7 10.90 -3.17 20.84
N LYS A 8 12.01 -2.88 20.15
CA LYS A 8 12.40 -1.51 19.81
C LYS A 8 11.48 -0.88 18.77
N VAL A 9 11.04 -1.68 17.79
CA VAL A 9 10.05 -1.31 16.77
C VAL A 9 8.68 -1.12 17.42
N ALA A 10 8.21 -2.02 18.29
CA ALA A 10 6.96 -1.81 19.04
C ALA A 10 7.01 -0.56 19.93
N GLN A 11 8.15 -0.27 20.56
CA GLN A 11 8.36 0.95 21.33
C GLN A 11 8.42 2.19 20.41
N HIS A 12 9.11 2.13 19.27
CA HIS A 12 9.11 3.19 18.25
C HIS A 12 7.72 3.42 17.66
N LEU A 13 6.94 2.39 17.35
CA LEU A 13 5.56 2.47 16.88
C LEU A 13 4.63 3.04 17.96
N SER A 14 4.84 2.70 19.24
CA SER A 14 4.09 3.30 20.35
C SER A 14 4.42 4.79 20.55
N THR A 15 5.64 5.19 20.18
CA THR A 15 6.11 6.58 20.25
C THR A 15 5.71 7.35 18.99
N ALA A 16 5.78 6.73 17.81
CA ALA A 16 5.32 7.25 16.52
C ALA A 16 3.80 7.43 16.52
N ARG A 17 3.02 6.52 17.13
CA ARG A 17 1.60 6.74 17.43
C ARG A 17 1.32 8.00 18.27
N ARG A 18 2.34 8.59 18.91
CA ARG A 18 2.27 9.87 19.65
C ARG A 18 2.98 11.04 18.95
N THR A 19 3.79 10.81 17.93
CA THR A 19 4.64 11.83 17.29
C THR A 19 4.65 11.78 15.75
N THR A 20 3.64 11.17 15.10
CA THR A 20 3.41 11.14 13.64
C THR A 20 3.03 12.52 13.05
N VAL A 21 3.74 13.57 13.46
CA VAL A 21 3.68 14.86 12.79
C VAL A 21 4.98 14.97 12.02
N LEU A 22 4.91 14.79 10.69
CA LEU A 22 6.02 15.14 9.81
C LEU A 22 6.49 16.56 10.18
N PRO A 23 7.81 16.85 10.18
CA PRO A 23 8.30 18.18 10.55
C PRO A 23 7.57 19.28 9.75
N PRO A 24 7.24 20.44 10.33
CA PRO A 24 6.45 21.47 9.65
C PRO A 24 6.97 21.84 8.25
N ARG A 25 8.31 21.92 8.08
CA ARG A 25 8.95 22.15 6.78
C ARG A 25 8.64 21.08 5.72
N VAL A 26 8.50 19.82 6.13
CA VAL A 26 8.13 18.71 5.26
C VAL A 26 6.66 18.84 4.89
N LEU A 27 5.78 19.10 5.87
CA LEU A 27 4.36 19.37 5.60
C LEU A 27 4.15 20.56 4.65
N ASP A 28 4.95 21.62 4.78
CA ASP A 28 4.88 22.79 3.89
C ASP A 28 5.31 22.46 2.46
N SER A 29 6.40 21.71 2.28
CA SER A 29 6.82 21.23 0.95
C SER A 29 5.81 20.28 0.33
N LEU A 30 5.22 19.39 1.13
CA LEU A 30 4.18 18.45 0.68
C LEU A 30 2.90 19.20 0.28
N ALA A 31 2.48 20.20 1.06
CA ALA A 31 1.32 21.03 0.74
C ALA A 31 1.54 21.85 -0.55
N GLN A 32 2.74 22.41 -0.76
CA GLN A 32 3.10 23.10 -2.00
C GLN A 32 3.12 22.17 -3.21
N ALA A 33 3.49 20.91 -3.01
CA ALA A 33 3.45 19.87 -4.04
C ALA A 33 2.05 19.27 -4.25
N ASN A 34 1.02 19.78 -3.56
CA ASN A 34 -0.35 19.26 -3.59
C ASN A 34 -0.43 17.76 -3.21
N ILE A 35 0.47 17.32 -2.32
CA ILE A 35 0.53 15.95 -1.83
C ILE A 35 -0.56 15.74 -0.79
N ARG A 36 -1.29 14.64 -0.96
CA ARG A 36 -2.51 14.34 -0.20
C ARG A 36 -2.18 13.60 1.07
N PHE A 37 -3.01 13.80 2.09
CA PHE A 37 -2.94 13.05 3.34
C PHE A 37 -4.23 12.30 3.55
N SER A 38 -4.14 11.02 3.84
CA SER A 38 -5.33 10.19 3.98
C SER A 38 -5.20 9.26 5.18
N TYR A 39 -6.36 8.82 5.65
CA TYR A 39 -6.48 7.85 6.73
C TYR A 39 -7.49 6.79 6.30
N THR A 40 -7.22 5.56 6.70
CA THR A 40 -8.08 4.44 6.34
C THR A 40 -9.37 4.46 7.16
N ARG A 41 -10.53 4.45 6.49
CA ARG A 41 -11.81 4.14 7.14
C ARG A 41 -12.17 2.69 6.83
N ASP A 42 -12.10 1.84 7.83
CA ASP A 42 -12.57 0.46 7.71
C ASP A 42 -14.10 0.45 7.73
N LEU A 43 -14.74 0.27 6.57
CA LEU A 43 -16.21 0.18 6.47
C LEU A 43 -16.81 -0.97 7.30
N ARG A 44 -16.01 -1.96 7.72
CA ARG A 44 -16.44 -3.07 8.59
C ARG A 44 -16.71 -2.63 10.02
N ARG A 45 -16.16 -1.50 10.46
CA ARG A 45 -16.26 -0.99 11.83
C ARG A 45 -16.84 0.41 11.80
N ALA A 46 -17.97 0.64 12.46
CA ALA A 46 -18.56 1.98 12.65
C ALA A 46 -17.66 2.97 13.43
N ASN A 47 -16.45 2.55 13.81
CA ASN A 47 -15.47 3.37 14.51
C ASN A 47 -14.68 4.21 13.50
N SER A 48 -15.19 5.41 13.22
CA SER A 48 -14.32 6.49 12.74
C SER A 48 -13.25 6.74 13.80
N ASN A 49 -11.98 6.77 13.39
CA ASN A 49 -10.86 6.96 14.29
C ASN A 49 -10.86 8.44 14.73
N GLN A 50 -11.62 8.79 15.79
CA GLN A 50 -11.90 10.17 16.22
C GLN A 50 -10.64 11.04 16.42
N ASN A 51 -9.50 10.40 16.72
CA ASN A 51 -8.22 11.06 16.86
C ASN A 51 -7.70 11.66 15.53
N PHE A 52 -7.97 11.00 14.40
CA PHE A 52 -7.59 11.51 13.08
C PHE A 52 -8.44 12.70 12.67
N THR A 53 -9.75 12.63 12.92
CA THR A 53 -10.66 13.78 12.66
C THR A 53 -10.15 15.05 13.33
N ARG A 54 -9.60 14.97 14.55
CA ARG A 54 -8.99 16.12 15.24
C ARG A 54 -7.68 16.60 14.60
N LEU A 55 -6.84 15.70 14.08
CA LEU A 55 -5.61 16.09 13.38
C LEU A 55 -5.91 16.95 12.15
N PHE A 56 -6.82 16.48 11.29
CA PHE A 56 -7.23 17.19 10.07
C PHE A 56 -8.04 18.47 10.36
N GLN A 57 -8.78 18.54 11.47
CA GLN A 57 -9.48 19.76 11.89
C GLN A 57 -8.53 20.89 12.33
N ASN A 58 -7.33 20.54 12.81
CA ASN A 58 -6.40 21.50 13.41
C ASN A 58 -5.28 21.94 12.47
N ASP A 59 -5.11 21.31 11.31
CA ASP A 59 -4.10 21.69 10.32
C ASP A 59 -4.73 21.85 8.92
N PRO A 60 -4.97 23.09 8.46
CA PRO A 60 -5.63 23.36 7.18
C PRO A 60 -4.79 22.94 5.96
N ARG A 61 -3.52 22.55 6.15
CA ARG A 61 -2.67 22.00 5.09
C ARG A 61 -3.02 20.54 4.76
N LEU A 62 -3.72 19.85 5.66
CA LEU A 62 -4.09 18.45 5.50
C LEU A 62 -5.48 18.36 4.88
N VAL A 63 -5.58 17.88 3.64
CA VAL A 63 -6.87 17.61 2.99
C VAL A 63 -7.35 16.24 3.47
N ARG A 64 -8.44 16.21 4.24
CA ARG A 64 -9.04 14.95 4.70
C ARG A 64 -9.66 14.20 3.53
N ARG A 65 -9.23 12.95 3.29
CA ARG A 65 -9.87 12.05 2.33
C ARG A 65 -10.21 10.70 2.92
N GLU A 66 -11.32 10.14 2.47
CA GLU A 66 -11.78 8.82 2.87
C GLU A 66 -11.15 7.78 1.93
N ILE A 67 -10.35 6.89 2.50
CA ILE A 67 -9.96 5.67 1.80
C ILE A 67 -10.96 4.59 2.17
N VAL A 68 -11.59 4.05 1.15
CA VAL A 68 -12.36 2.82 1.27
C VAL A 68 -11.38 1.66 1.08
N ASN A 69 -11.11 0.94 2.16
CA ASN A 69 -10.47 -0.36 2.06
C ASN A 69 -11.44 -1.32 1.39
N TRP A 70 -11.19 -1.62 0.13
CA TRP A 70 -11.98 -2.59 -0.57
C TRP A 70 -11.43 -3.98 -0.27
N ASN A 71 -12.05 -4.62 0.74
CA ASN A 71 -11.91 -6.05 0.94
C ASN A 71 -12.94 -6.75 0.07
N LEU A 72 -12.49 -7.50 -0.93
CA LEU A 72 -13.34 -8.33 -1.80
C LEU A 72 -14.13 -9.44 -1.06
N ALA A 73 -13.98 -9.52 0.27
CA ALA A 73 -14.63 -10.43 1.21
C ALA A 73 -16.13 -10.22 1.36
N GLU A 74 -16.60 -9.00 1.08
CA GLU A 74 -17.98 -8.65 1.36
C GLU A 74 -18.85 -8.85 0.12
N LYS A 75 -19.89 -9.68 0.28
CA LYS A 75 -21.01 -9.80 -0.67
C LYS A 75 -21.44 -8.39 -1.07
N GLU A 76 -21.77 -8.19 -2.36
CA GLU A 76 -22.31 -6.93 -2.92
C GLU A 76 -23.36 -6.26 -2.01
N ASP A 77 -24.06 -7.05 -1.19
CA ASP A 77 -25.08 -6.63 -0.21
C ASP A 77 -24.57 -5.79 0.98
N LYS A 78 -23.27 -5.80 1.32
CA LYS A 78 -22.72 -5.09 2.51
C LYS A 78 -21.96 -3.81 2.19
N ALA A 79 -21.33 -3.71 1.02
CA ALA A 79 -20.92 -2.41 0.50
C ALA A 79 -22.22 -1.66 0.23
N SER A 80 -22.62 -0.80 1.18
CA SER A 80 -23.94 -0.17 1.17
C SER A 80 -24.30 0.23 -0.26
N PRO A 81 -25.37 -0.30 -0.88
CA PRO A 81 -25.74 0.06 -2.25
C PRO A 81 -25.96 1.58 -2.39
N ASN A 82 -26.10 2.27 -1.26
CA ASN A 82 -26.22 3.72 -1.13
C ASN A 82 -24.90 4.47 -0.88
N TYR A 83 -23.75 3.79 -0.74
CA TYR A 83 -22.46 4.47 -0.61
C TYR A 83 -22.11 5.10 -1.96
N MET A 84 -22.36 6.39 -2.12
CA MET A 84 -21.88 7.14 -3.26
C MET A 84 -20.57 7.81 -2.83
N PRO A 85 -19.41 7.37 -3.34
CA PRO A 85 -18.17 8.10 -3.13
C PRO A 85 -18.37 9.53 -3.66
N ASP A 86 -17.89 10.50 -2.91
CA ASP A 86 -17.70 11.85 -3.46
C ASP A 86 -16.39 11.90 -4.27
N GLU A 87 -16.17 13.01 -4.97
CA GLU A 87 -14.96 13.29 -5.76
C GLU A 87 -13.66 13.27 -4.93
N GLN A 88 -13.71 12.98 -3.63
CA GLN A 88 -12.55 12.93 -2.72
C GLN A 88 -12.30 11.53 -2.16
N THR A 89 -13.01 10.51 -2.65
CA THR A 89 -12.87 9.14 -2.18
C THR A 89 -11.86 8.38 -3.03
N SER A 90 -10.91 7.73 -2.36
CA SER A 90 -9.95 6.81 -2.95
C SER A 90 -10.30 5.37 -2.56
N VAL A 91 -10.02 4.42 -3.45
CA VAL A 91 -10.13 3.00 -3.14
C VAL A 91 -8.74 2.39 -2.98
N HIS A 92 -8.56 1.57 -1.96
CA HIS A 92 -7.31 0.86 -1.71
C HIS A 92 -7.54 -0.65 -1.72
N LEU A 93 -6.79 -1.35 -2.56
CA LEU A 93 -6.88 -2.79 -2.81
C LEU A 93 -5.92 -3.55 -1.90
N THR A 94 -6.46 -4.13 -0.82
CA THR A 94 -5.67 -4.87 0.19
C THR A 94 -5.73 -6.39 0.01
N MET A 95 -6.86 -6.93 -0.45
CA MET A 95 -7.10 -8.39 -0.53
C MET A 95 -7.88 -8.75 -1.80
N LEU A 96 -7.50 -9.85 -2.46
CA LEU A 96 -8.16 -10.43 -3.63
C LEU A 96 -8.80 -11.77 -3.22
N PHE A 97 -10.06 -12.01 -3.58
CA PHE A 97 -10.75 -13.27 -3.26
C PHE A 97 -10.91 -14.14 -4.50
N ASP A 98 -10.54 -15.41 -4.36
CA ASP A 98 -11.01 -16.50 -5.23
C ASP A 98 -12.40 -17.00 -4.76
N ALA A 99 -13.16 -17.57 -5.68
CA ALA A 99 -14.47 -18.19 -5.47
C ALA A 99 -14.48 -19.31 -4.41
N ALA A 100 -13.31 -19.78 -3.96
CA ALA A 100 -13.15 -20.81 -2.93
C ALA A 100 -13.06 -20.29 -1.47
N ASP A 101 -13.45 -19.04 -1.19
CA ASP A 101 -13.45 -18.45 0.18
C ASP A 101 -12.07 -18.40 0.87
N LYS A 102 -10.98 -18.42 0.10
CA LYS A 102 -9.62 -18.17 0.63
C LYS A 102 -9.26 -16.70 0.44
N ASN A 103 -8.85 -16.05 1.54
CA ASN A 103 -8.29 -14.71 1.49
C ASN A 103 -6.89 -14.80 0.87
N THR A 104 -6.74 -14.42 -0.39
CA THR A 104 -5.41 -14.22 -0.96
C THR A 104 -5.08 -12.73 -0.79
N PHE A 105 -3.98 -12.40 -0.13
CA PHE A 105 -3.49 -11.02 -0.14
C PHE A 105 -3.34 -10.57 -1.60
N CYS A 106 -3.46 -9.27 -1.89
CA CYS A 106 -3.07 -8.75 -3.20
C CYS A 106 -1.54 -8.97 -3.35
N ASN A 107 -1.18 -10.15 -3.84
CA ASN A 107 0.19 -10.64 -3.93
C ASN A 107 0.54 -10.82 -5.39
N LEU A 108 1.23 -9.86 -6.00
CA LEU A 108 1.48 -9.91 -7.44
C LEU A 108 2.44 -11.05 -7.84
N ALA A 109 3.15 -11.67 -6.90
CA ALA A 109 3.86 -12.93 -7.17
C ALA A 109 2.90 -14.10 -7.42
N ASN A 110 1.70 -14.10 -6.83
CA ASN A 110 0.74 -15.19 -6.88
C ASN A 110 -0.09 -15.15 -8.18
N PRO A 111 -0.12 -16.22 -9.00
CA PRO A 111 -0.86 -16.26 -10.26
C PRO A 111 -2.36 -15.97 -10.13
N GLU A 112 -3.03 -16.41 -9.05
CA GLU A 112 -4.46 -16.16 -8.85
C GLU A 112 -4.76 -14.67 -8.68
N ALA A 113 -3.89 -13.96 -7.96
CA ALA A 113 -3.97 -12.50 -7.83
C ALA A 113 -3.75 -11.80 -9.18
N MET A 114 -2.81 -12.29 -9.98
CA MET A 114 -2.54 -11.77 -11.32
C MET A 114 -3.74 -11.97 -12.25
N ASP A 115 -4.30 -13.16 -12.29
CA ASP A 115 -5.46 -13.50 -13.11
C ASP A 115 -6.66 -12.63 -12.72
N TYR A 116 -6.90 -12.42 -11.43
CA TYR A 116 -7.99 -11.57 -10.95
C TYR A 116 -7.85 -10.11 -11.42
N LEU A 117 -6.66 -9.52 -11.30
CA LEU A 117 -6.41 -8.14 -11.73
C LEU A 117 -6.45 -7.97 -13.26
N THR A 118 -6.31 -9.08 -13.99
CA THR A 118 -6.35 -9.08 -15.46
C THR A 118 -7.67 -9.58 -16.06
N ASP A 119 -8.58 -10.11 -15.25
CA ASP A 119 -9.95 -10.47 -15.64
C ASP A 119 -10.90 -9.27 -15.62
N ALA A 120 -11.27 -8.75 -16.80
CA ALA A 120 -12.20 -7.63 -16.96
C ALA A 120 -13.64 -7.94 -16.46
N HIS A 121 -13.97 -9.20 -16.21
CA HIS A 121 -15.26 -9.63 -15.67
C HIS A 121 -15.25 -9.77 -14.13
N SER A 122 -14.11 -9.51 -13.49
CA SER A 122 -13.98 -9.60 -12.05
C SER A 122 -14.95 -8.66 -11.32
N ARG A 123 -15.27 -9.00 -10.07
CA ARG A 123 -16.17 -8.20 -9.23
C ARG A 123 -15.67 -6.77 -9.06
N PHE A 124 -14.36 -6.58 -9.00
CA PHE A 124 -13.74 -5.27 -8.88
C PHE A 124 -14.11 -4.36 -10.07
N PHE A 125 -13.94 -4.81 -11.31
CA PHE A 125 -14.26 -3.95 -12.47
C PHE A 125 -15.75 -3.66 -12.59
N ARG A 126 -16.63 -4.60 -12.19
CA ARG A 126 -18.07 -4.35 -12.10
C ARG A 126 -18.40 -3.26 -11.08
N PHE A 127 -17.71 -3.26 -9.94
CA PHE A 127 -17.83 -2.24 -8.91
C PHE A 127 -17.35 -0.86 -9.41
N MET A 128 -16.23 -0.83 -10.15
CA MET A 128 -15.68 0.41 -10.70
C MET A 128 -16.56 1.06 -11.78
N ARG A 129 -17.37 0.29 -12.53
CA ARG A 129 -18.28 0.83 -13.58
C ARG A 129 -19.31 1.84 -13.08
N VAL A 130 -19.68 1.76 -11.81
CA VAL A 130 -20.80 2.53 -11.25
C VAL A 130 -20.35 3.51 -10.16
N ARG A 131 -19.03 3.72 -10.03
CA ARG A 131 -18.42 4.52 -8.98
C ARG A 131 -17.28 5.36 -9.56
N ASP A 132 -17.23 6.63 -9.16
CA ASP A 132 -16.16 7.53 -9.58
C ASP A 132 -15.19 7.75 -8.42
N PHE A 133 -14.14 6.93 -8.36
CA PHE A 133 -13.08 7.08 -7.37
C PHE A 133 -11.96 7.94 -7.94
N GLU A 134 -11.44 8.86 -7.15
CA GLU A 134 -10.38 9.73 -7.65
C GLU A 134 -9.05 8.99 -7.83
N SER A 135 -8.76 8.02 -6.96
CA SER A 135 -7.62 7.13 -7.11
C SER A 135 -7.95 5.69 -6.71
N VAL A 136 -7.30 4.75 -7.39
CA VAL A 136 -7.19 3.34 -7.03
C VAL A 136 -5.75 3.11 -6.61
N SER A 137 -5.54 2.60 -5.40
CA SER A 137 -4.23 2.26 -4.88
C SER A 137 -4.13 0.77 -4.56
N LEU A 138 -2.94 0.19 -4.64
CA LEU A 138 -2.70 -1.19 -4.26
C LEU A 138 -1.28 -1.41 -3.75
N HIS A 139 -1.12 -2.45 -2.94
CA HIS A 139 0.19 -3.00 -2.62
C HIS A 139 0.73 -3.84 -3.78
N LEU A 140 2.06 -3.84 -3.97
CA LEU A 140 2.73 -4.80 -4.86
C LEU A 140 2.71 -6.23 -4.32
N GLY A 141 2.39 -6.40 -3.03
CA GLY A 141 2.31 -7.71 -2.40
C GLY A 141 3.65 -8.18 -1.88
N PHE A 142 4.10 -9.36 -2.32
CA PHE A 142 5.28 -10.03 -1.81
C PHE A 142 6.07 -10.65 -2.98
N ALA A 143 7.34 -10.98 -2.73
CA ALA A 143 8.23 -11.62 -3.69
C ALA A 143 8.17 -13.15 -3.66
N ALA A 144 7.18 -13.74 -2.97
CA ALA A 144 6.97 -15.18 -2.91
C ALA A 144 5.47 -15.48 -3.11
N GLU A 145 5.16 -16.57 -3.80
CA GLU A 145 3.79 -17.00 -4.10
C GLU A 145 3.03 -17.44 -2.83
N GLU A 146 3.71 -18.22 -1.99
CA GLU A 146 3.18 -18.74 -0.73
C GLU A 146 3.83 -18.06 0.46
N LEU A 147 3.01 -17.69 1.44
CA LEU A 147 3.40 -16.93 2.61
C LEU A 147 2.81 -17.56 3.87
N THR A 148 3.51 -17.39 4.98
CA THR A 148 2.98 -17.56 6.33
C THR A 148 3.12 -16.26 7.10
N LYS A 149 2.74 -16.26 8.38
CA LYS A 149 2.85 -15.12 9.28
C LYS A 149 3.76 -15.47 10.45
N ASP A 150 4.71 -14.61 10.77
CA ASP A 150 5.50 -14.77 11.99
C ASP A 150 4.57 -14.64 13.22
N PRO A 151 4.62 -15.58 14.19
CA PRO A 151 3.70 -15.58 15.32
C PRO A 151 3.93 -14.43 16.32
N LEU A 152 5.07 -13.72 16.27
CA LEU A 152 5.42 -12.67 17.23
C LEU A 152 4.88 -11.30 16.84
N ASP A 153 5.00 -10.93 15.57
CA ASP A 153 4.65 -9.60 15.07
C ASP A 153 3.83 -9.62 13.77
N LEU A 154 3.45 -10.81 13.27
CA LEU A 154 2.52 -11.03 12.16
C LEU A 154 3.00 -10.48 10.81
N HIS A 155 4.30 -10.26 10.64
CA HIS A 155 4.84 -9.97 9.31
C HIS A 155 4.80 -11.21 8.41
N SER A 156 4.86 -11.00 7.09
CA SER A 156 4.81 -12.09 6.12
C SER A 156 6.17 -12.75 5.97
N VAL A 157 6.20 -14.07 6.07
CA VAL A 157 7.39 -14.91 5.89
C VAL A 157 7.21 -15.79 4.66
N PRO A 158 8.19 -15.90 3.75
CA PRO A 158 8.03 -16.72 2.55
C PRO A 158 7.97 -18.20 2.88
N GLN A 159 7.08 -18.94 2.21
CA GLN A 159 6.97 -20.41 2.27
C GLN A 159 7.34 -21.08 0.95
N SER A 160 7.24 -20.34 -0.15
CA SER A 160 7.78 -20.72 -1.45
C SER A 160 9.12 -20.03 -1.73
N LYS A 161 9.73 -20.39 -2.85
CA LYS A 161 10.90 -19.69 -3.39
C LYS A 161 10.59 -18.19 -3.55
N VAL A 162 11.52 -17.34 -3.14
CA VAL A 162 11.51 -15.91 -3.47
C VAL A 162 11.87 -15.75 -4.95
N LEU A 163 10.97 -15.11 -5.69
CA LEU A 163 11.13 -14.78 -7.10
C LEU A 163 12.34 -13.87 -7.28
N SER A 164 13.10 -14.11 -8.35
CA SER A 164 14.15 -13.18 -8.74
C SER A 164 13.56 -11.83 -9.11
N ARG A 165 14.39 -10.76 -9.05
CA ARG A 165 14.00 -9.42 -9.48
C ARG A 165 13.36 -9.38 -10.87
N LEU A 166 13.85 -10.18 -11.82
CA LEU A 166 13.30 -10.24 -13.19
C LEU A 166 11.91 -10.89 -13.23
N GLU A 167 11.74 -12.02 -12.52
CA GLU A 167 10.44 -12.69 -12.40
C GLU A 167 9.42 -11.76 -11.72
N MET A 168 9.80 -11.15 -10.59
CA MET A 168 8.93 -10.22 -9.86
C MET A 168 8.56 -8.98 -10.68
N MET A 169 9.51 -8.42 -11.44
CA MET A 169 9.23 -7.30 -12.35
C MET A 169 8.25 -7.72 -13.45
N ALA A 170 8.44 -8.89 -14.07
CA ALA A 170 7.54 -9.39 -15.10
C ALA A 170 6.11 -9.57 -14.57
N HIS A 171 5.96 -10.18 -13.39
CA HIS A 171 4.67 -10.36 -12.74
C HIS A 171 3.99 -9.02 -12.42
N THR A 172 4.75 -8.11 -11.80
CA THR A 172 4.28 -6.77 -11.44
C THR A 172 3.77 -6.01 -12.67
N LEU A 173 4.56 -5.95 -13.74
CA LEU A 173 4.16 -5.24 -14.96
C LEU A 173 2.95 -5.88 -15.63
N TYR A 174 2.88 -7.20 -15.69
CA TYR A 174 1.73 -7.91 -16.24
C TYR A 174 0.44 -7.52 -15.50
N SER A 175 0.44 -7.60 -14.18
CA SER A 175 -0.74 -7.27 -13.36
C SER A 175 -1.12 -5.80 -13.43
N LEU A 176 -0.16 -4.88 -13.30
CA LEU A 176 -0.44 -3.44 -13.30
C LEU A 176 -0.90 -2.95 -14.68
N LEU A 177 -0.28 -3.41 -15.77
CA LEU A 177 -0.72 -3.02 -17.10
C LEU A 177 -2.09 -3.63 -17.44
N GLY A 178 -2.37 -4.86 -17.00
CA GLY A 178 -3.69 -5.49 -17.14
C GLY A 178 -4.77 -4.77 -16.33
N LEU A 179 -4.49 -4.43 -15.06
CA LEU A 179 -5.37 -3.62 -14.21
C LEU A 179 -5.70 -2.30 -14.88
N LYS A 180 -4.67 -1.58 -15.37
CA LYS A 180 -4.86 -0.31 -16.05
C LYS A 180 -5.75 -0.45 -17.28
N ARG A 181 -5.45 -1.41 -18.16
CA ARG A 181 -6.24 -1.66 -19.38
C ARG A 181 -7.71 -1.89 -19.04
N ASN A 182 -7.99 -2.77 -18.07
CA ASN A 182 -9.35 -3.11 -17.70
C ASN A 182 -10.08 -1.94 -17.01
N LEU A 183 -9.37 -1.08 -16.27
CA LEU A 183 -9.93 0.16 -15.72
C LEU A 183 -10.26 1.16 -16.83
N ASP A 184 -9.37 1.34 -17.80
CA ASP A 184 -9.59 2.21 -18.96
C ASP A 184 -10.83 1.74 -19.77
N GLU A 185 -11.02 0.42 -19.93
CA GLU A 185 -12.20 -0.17 -20.61
C GLU A 185 -13.53 0.09 -19.88
N VAL A 186 -13.51 0.22 -18.55
CA VAL A 186 -14.71 0.60 -17.78
C VAL A 186 -14.89 2.11 -17.64
N GLY A 187 -14.08 2.91 -18.33
CA GLY A 187 -14.16 4.37 -18.35
C GLY A 187 -13.56 5.05 -17.12
N TYR A 188 -12.76 4.34 -16.33
CA TYR A 188 -12.06 4.92 -15.19
C TYR A 188 -11.00 5.93 -15.66
N SER A 189 -11.01 7.14 -15.07
CA SER A 189 -10.07 8.22 -15.43
C SER A 189 -9.22 8.73 -14.27
N GLY A 190 -9.41 8.16 -13.07
CA GLY A 190 -8.67 8.53 -11.88
C GLY A 190 -7.22 8.00 -11.87
N LYS A 191 -6.51 8.29 -10.79
CA LYS A 191 -5.09 7.94 -10.65
C LYS A 191 -4.91 6.50 -10.18
N LEU A 192 -3.89 5.84 -10.70
CA LEU A 192 -3.44 4.54 -10.21
C LEU A 192 -2.18 4.72 -9.37
N LEU A 193 -2.22 4.25 -8.13
CA LEU A 193 -1.16 4.45 -7.15
C LEU A 193 -0.60 3.12 -6.66
N ILE A 194 0.71 3.06 -6.49
CA ILE A 194 1.40 1.95 -5.84
C ILE A 194 1.70 2.35 -4.40
N GLU A 195 1.40 1.47 -3.46
CA GLU A 195 1.81 1.56 -2.07
C GLU A 195 2.83 0.45 -1.77
N THR A 196 3.95 0.82 -1.14
CA THR A 196 4.95 -0.15 -0.70
C THR A 196 4.69 -0.60 0.72
N LEU A 197 4.79 -1.91 0.96
CA LEU A 197 4.78 -2.49 2.30
C LEU A 197 6.09 -2.21 3.05
N ASP A 198 6.10 -2.52 4.34
CA ASP A 198 7.30 -2.51 5.18
C ASP A 198 8.27 -3.64 4.81
N TYR A 199 9.56 -3.34 4.68
CA TYR A 199 10.60 -4.35 4.45
C TYR A 199 10.98 -5.01 5.76
N GLN A 200 10.84 -6.34 5.85
CA GLN A 200 11.32 -7.14 6.98
C GLN A 200 12.23 -8.26 6.48
N VAL A 201 13.25 -8.59 7.28
CA VAL A 201 14.19 -9.67 6.99
C VAL A 201 13.94 -10.81 7.95
N ASP A 202 13.68 -11.98 7.39
CA ASP A 202 13.55 -13.25 8.07
C ASP A 202 14.85 -14.03 8.08
N ARG A 203 14.99 -14.91 9.07
CA ARG A 203 16.04 -15.94 9.08
C ARG A 203 15.44 -17.31 8.86
N VAL A 204 15.72 -17.90 7.70
CA VAL A 204 15.32 -19.26 7.37
C VAL A 204 16.59 -20.12 7.36
N GLY A 205 16.85 -20.80 8.48
CA GLY A 205 18.11 -21.52 8.67
C GLY A 205 19.29 -20.56 8.86
N GLU A 206 20.27 -20.60 7.96
CA GLU A 206 21.45 -19.72 7.97
C GLU A 206 21.34 -18.55 6.97
N GLU A 207 20.26 -18.48 6.20
CA GLU A 207 20.06 -17.46 5.17
C GLU A 207 19.09 -16.38 5.66
N ASP A 208 19.44 -15.13 5.38
CA ASP A 208 18.56 -13.98 5.53
C ASP A 208 17.69 -13.91 4.27
N VAL A 209 16.37 -14.04 4.42
CA VAL A 209 15.39 -14.07 3.32
C VAL A 209 14.30 -13.04 3.61
N SER A 210 13.69 -12.44 2.59
CA SER A 210 12.58 -11.50 2.80
C SER A 210 11.42 -11.83 1.87
N ALA A 211 10.19 -11.86 2.42
CA ALA A 211 8.98 -11.85 1.58
C ALA A 211 8.81 -10.54 0.81
N TYR A 212 9.56 -9.49 1.17
CA TYR A 212 9.47 -8.14 0.64
C TYR A 212 10.64 -7.80 -0.29
N GLU A 213 11.40 -8.84 -0.66
CA GLU A 213 12.60 -8.72 -1.47
C GLU A 213 12.27 -8.02 -2.81
N HIS A 214 13.14 -7.11 -3.22
CA HIS A 214 13.00 -6.27 -4.43
C HIS A 214 11.85 -5.25 -4.40
N ILE A 215 10.66 -5.58 -3.93
CA ILE A 215 9.46 -4.72 -4.07
C ILE A 215 9.51 -3.43 -3.23
N THR A 216 10.37 -3.40 -2.20
CA THR A 216 10.66 -2.22 -1.37
C THR A 216 11.97 -1.53 -1.77
N ASP A 217 12.69 -2.08 -2.75
CA ASP A 217 13.88 -1.44 -3.30
C ASP A 217 13.48 -0.20 -4.11
N PRO A 218 14.06 0.98 -3.80
CA PRO A 218 13.76 2.20 -4.55
C PRO A 218 14.02 2.07 -6.06
N GLY A 219 15.06 1.34 -6.46
CA GLY A 219 15.40 1.15 -7.87
C GLY A 219 14.40 0.27 -8.61
N PHE A 220 13.88 -0.78 -7.95
CA PHE A 220 12.77 -1.60 -8.47
C PHE A 220 11.51 -0.76 -8.63
N LEU A 221 11.12 0.00 -7.62
CA LEU A 221 9.91 0.80 -7.66
C LEU A 221 9.96 1.90 -8.72
N ALA A 222 11.08 2.62 -8.83
CA ALA A 222 11.27 3.61 -9.88
C ALA A 222 11.14 3.01 -11.28
N GLU A 223 11.65 1.78 -11.49
CA GLU A 223 11.49 1.08 -12.76
C GLU A 223 10.02 0.69 -13.01
N VAL A 224 9.28 0.24 -11.99
CA VAL A 224 7.84 -0.05 -12.11
C VAL A 224 7.07 1.21 -12.49
N LEU A 225 7.24 2.30 -11.74
CA LEU A 225 6.55 3.58 -11.98
C LEU A 225 6.84 4.11 -13.38
N GLY A 226 8.11 4.11 -13.81
CA GLY A 226 8.50 4.57 -15.15
C GLY A 226 7.92 3.73 -16.29
N ARG A 227 7.65 2.44 -16.07
CA ARG A 227 7.08 1.53 -17.08
C ARG A 227 5.56 1.51 -17.10
N THR A 228 4.89 1.80 -15.98
CA THR A 228 3.42 1.75 -15.88
C THR A 228 2.77 3.13 -15.93
N GLY A 229 3.51 4.19 -15.61
CA GLY A 229 2.99 5.54 -15.42
C GLY A 229 2.09 5.69 -14.18
N TYR A 230 2.18 4.75 -13.24
CA TYR A 230 1.47 4.83 -11.97
C TYR A 230 2.13 5.89 -11.09
N GLY A 231 1.35 6.45 -10.17
CA GLY A 231 1.88 7.28 -9.10
C GLY A 231 2.22 6.45 -7.86
N LEU A 232 2.70 7.16 -6.85
CA LEU A 232 3.20 6.61 -5.61
C LEU A 232 2.36 7.09 -4.43
N LEU A 233 2.14 6.16 -3.51
CA LEU A 233 1.49 6.35 -2.23
C LEU A 233 2.45 5.89 -1.13
N PHE A 234 2.65 6.73 -0.14
CA PHE A 234 3.53 6.45 0.99
C PHE A 234 2.76 6.22 2.27
N ASP A 235 2.80 5.01 2.82
CA ASP A 235 2.49 4.84 4.24
C ASP A 235 3.72 5.18 5.10
N ALA A 236 3.52 6.11 6.03
CA ALA A 236 4.60 6.61 6.87
C ALA A 236 5.21 5.51 7.78
N ALA A 237 4.41 4.55 8.25
CA ALA A 237 4.93 3.45 9.06
C ALA A 237 5.76 2.48 8.21
N HIS A 238 5.29 2.13 7.01
CA HIS A 238 6.03 1.29 6.08
C HIS A 238 7.39 1.90 5.72
N LEU A 239 7.42 3.18 5.39
CA LEU A 239 8.66 3.89 5.09
C LEU A 239 9.65 3.88 6.26
N LEU A 240 9.18 4.10 7.50
CA LEU A 240 10.02 4.13 8.68
C LEU A 240 10.66 2.75 8.94
N ILE A 241 9.86 1.69 8.89
CA ILE A 241 10.32 0.31 9.10
C ILE A 241 11.30 -0.09 7.99
N SER A 242 10.96 0.16 6.72
CA SER A 242 11.82 -0.17 5.58
C SER A 242 13.17 0.56 5.66
N ALA A 243 13.16 1.87 5.97
CA ALA A 243 14.39 2.63 6.08
C ALA A 243 15.33 2.08 7.17
N GLU A 244 14.79 1.71 8.33
CA GLU A 244 15.56 1.12 9.42
C GLU A 244 16.11 -0.26 9.03
N ASN A 245 15.26 -1.15 8.52
CA ASN A 245 15.63 -2.53 8.22
C ASN A 245 16.57 -2.66 7.03
N MET A 246 16.48 -1.75 6.05
CA MET A 246 17.39 -1.70 4.89
C MET A 246 18.69 -0.93 5.20
N GLY A 247 18.86 -0.40 6.42
CA GLY A 247 20.10 0.24 6.86
C GLY A 247 20.34 1.66 6.33
N TYR A 248 19.28 2.38 5.96
CA TYR A 248 19.39 3.80 5.60
C TYR A 248 19.72 4.63 6.85
N ALA A 249 20.45 5.74 6.66
CA ALA A 249 20.80 6.63 7.76
C ALA A 249 19.58 7.36 8.36
N GLY A 250 18.45 7.35 7.65
CA GLY A 250 17.17 7.82 8.12
C GLY A 250 16.10 7.73 7.03
N HIS A 251 14.82 7.85 7.44
CA HIS A 251 13.67 7.73 6.53
C HIS A 251 13.65 8.76 5.41
N LEU A 252 14.19 9.97 5.62
CA LEU A 252 14.28 10.97 4.55
C LEU A 252 15.20 10.52 3.40
N GLN A 253 16.31 9.85 3.72
CA GLN A 253 17.21 9.31 2.70
C GLN A 253 16.53 8.21 1.88
N TYR A 254 15.74 7.37 2.54
CA TYR A 254 14.96 6.33 1.88
C TYR A 254 13.88 6.94 0.97
N VAL A 255 13.16 7.94 1.45
CA VAL A 255 12.16 8.70 0.65
C VAL A 255 12.81 9.38 -0.56
N GLU A 256 13.96 10.04 -0.38
CA GLU A 256 14.70 10.67 -1.49
C GLU A 256 15.13 9.64 -2.55
N ALA A 257 15.56 8.45 -2.13
CA ALA A 257 15.89 7.36 -3.02
C ALA A 257 14.66 6.87 -3.79
N MET A 258 13.52 6.67 -3.10
CA MET A 258 12.25 6.22 -3.70
C MET A 258 11.72 7.20 -4.74
N LEU A 259 11.88 8.49 -4.49
CA LEU A 259 11.46 9.56 -5.39
C LEU A 259 12.49 9.83 -6.51
N GLY A 260 13.68 9.22 -6.48
CA GLY A 260 14.74 9.50 -7.45
C GLY A 260 15.10 10.99 -7.54
N GLY A 261 14.92 11.74 -6.44
CA GLY A 261 15.08 13.20 -6.40
C GLY A 261 13.96 14.02 -7.05
N LYS A 262 12.86 13.40 -7.48
CA LYS A 262 11.69 14.06 -8.09
C LYS A 262 10.40 13.69 -7.35
N GLY A 263 9.71 14.69 -6.80
CA GLY A 263 8.46 14.47 -6.05
C GLY A 263 7.21 14.34 -6.91
N GLU A 264 7.33 14.27 -8.24
CA GLU A 264 6.19 14.35 -9.17
C GLU A 264 5.29 13.09 -9.15
N ASP A 265 5.88 11.94 -8.85
CA ASP A 265 5.17 10.67 -8.78
C ASP A 265 4.43 10.50 -7.44
N LEU A 266 4.81 11.24 -6.39
CA LEU A 266 4.16 11.16 -5.08
C LEU A 266 2.82 11.89 -5.12
N HIS A 267 1.73 11.16 -4.88
CA HIS A 267 0.39 11.73 -4.88
C HIS A 267 -0.28 11.69 -3.51
N GLU A 268 0.08 10.73 -2.66
CA GLU A 268 -0.65 10.48 -1.42
C GLU A 268 0.26 9.94 -0.32
N ILE A 269 -0.01 10.33 0.92
CA ILE A 269 0.66 9.86 2.13
C ILE A 269 -0.40 9.33 3.09
N HIS A 270 -0.28 8.06 3.46
CA HIS A 270 -1.07 7.43 4.50
C HIS A 270 -0.42 7.70 5.85
N LEU A 271 -1.22 8.30 6.71
CA LEU A 271 -0.88 8.49 8.12
C LEU A 271 -1.75 7.51 8.90
N ALA A 272 -1.22 6.31 9.13
CA ALA A 272 -1.77 5.18 9.87
C ALA A 272 -2.63 4.17 9.09
N VAL A 273 -2.02 3.02 8.89
CA VAL A 273 -2.67 1.71 8.92
C VAL A 273 -2.46 1.11 10.33
N PRO A 274 -3.51 0.56 10.99
CA PRO A 274 -3.52 0.15 12.41
C PRO A 274 -2.46 -0.87 12.83
#